data_AF-A0A2U3LKF2-F1
#
_entry.id   AF-A0A2U3LKF2-F1
#
_cell.length_a   1.000
_cell.length_b   1.000
_cell.length_c   1.000
_cell.angle_alpha   90.00
_cell.angle_beta   90.00
_cell.angle_gamma   90.00
#
_symmetry.space_group_name_H-M   'P 1'
#
loop_
_entity.id
_entity.type
_entity.pdbx_description
1 polymer ?
#
loop_
_entity_poly.entity_id
_entity_poly.type
_entity_poly.pdbx_seq_one_letter_code
_entity_poly.pdbx_strand_id
1 'polypeptide(L)'
;MKKQSDRFANPVGHTISQGTKGILEVLIEGKELTEDLPFLNEIIKVRAIQDFTPSKAMIFIFLLKKVVRESLEKEIRQNQIYGALLEFESKIDDLALFAFDIYVKCREQIYELKTDELKRMTYTLLKKANLMYEIPAQEFEVKDQGCNS
;
A
#
# COMPACT_ATOMS: atom_id res chain seq x y z
N MET A 1 23.89 -29.73 19.02
CA MET A 1 22.42 -29.91 18.87
C MET A 1 21.96 -29.04 17.70
N LYS A 2 21.45 -29.64 16.62
CA LYS A 2 20.96 -28.90 15.44
C LYS A 2 19.59 -28.31 15.77
N LYS A 3 19.52 -26.98 15.92
CA LYS A 3 18.25 -26.24 16.06
C LYS A 3 17.63 -26.15 14.67
N GLN A 4 16.82 -27.14 14.29
CA GLN A 4 15.91 -27.00 13.15
C GLN A 4 15.02 -25.79 13.47
N SER A 5 15.11 -24.73 12.66
CA SER A 5 14.21 -23.60 12.75
C SER A 5 12.82 -24.10 12.39
N ASP A 6 12.00 -24.24 13.42
CA ASP A 6 10.65 -24.72 13.29
C ASP A 6 9.82 -23.63 12.62
N ARG A 7 9.72 -23.73 11.30
CA ARG A 7 8.94 -22.86 10.41
C ARG A 7 7.45 -22.79 10.79
N PHE A 8 6.97 -23.71 11.63
CA PHE A 8 5.61 -23.75 12.15
C PHE A 8 5.49 -23.23 13.59
N ALA A 9 6.58 -23.10 14.35
CA ALA A 9 6.54 -22.59 15.73
C ALA A 9 6.45 -21.06 15.80
N ASN A 10 6.85 -20.34 14.74
CA ASN A 10 6.71 -18.88 14.66
C ASN A 10 6.49 -18.40 13.20
N PRO A 11 5.30 -18.64 12.63
CA PRO A 11 4.99 -18.28 11.25
C PRO A 11 5.08 -16.77 10.99
N VAL A 12 4.72 -15.95 11.98
CA VAL A 12 4.79 -14.49 11.89
C VAL A 12 6.24 -14.01 11.79
N GLY A 13 7.12 -14.53 12.65
CA GLY A 13 8.55 -14.20 12.61
C GLY A 13 9.21 -14.64 11.30
N HIS A 14 8.81 -15.79 10.75
CA HIS A 14 9.33 -16.26 9.47
C HIS A 14 8.90 -15.36 8.30
N THR A 15 7.63 -14.97 8.22
CA THR A 15 7.11 -14.06 7.18
C THR A 15 7.79 -12.70 7.25
N ILE A 16 7.96 -12.13 8.46
CA ILE A 16 8.69 -10.87 8.64
C ILE A 16 10.13 -11.02 8.19
N SER A 17 10.83 -12.08 8.60
CA SER A 17 12.23 -12.29 8.22
C SER A 17 12.44 -12.44 6.71
N GLN A 18 11.59 -13.22 6.03
CA GLN A 18 11.65 -13.36 4.57
C GLN A 18 11.32 -12.05 3.86
N GLY A 19 10.30 -11.34 4.33
CA GLY A 19 9.88 -10.06 3.80
C GLY A 19 10.95 -8.98 3.93
N THR A 20 11.54 -8.84 5.11
CA THR A 20 12.65 -7.93 5.36
C THR A 20 13.88 -8.29 4.52
N LYS A 21 14.16 -9.59 4.35
CA LYS A 21 15.25 -10.04 3.48
C LYS A 21 15.03 -9.61 2.03
N GLY A 22 13.83 -9.80 1.48
CA GLY A 22 13.51 -9.37 0.12
C GLY A 22 13.63 -7.85 -0.07
N ILE A 23 13.18 -7.06 0.90
CA ILE A 23 13.36 -5.60 0.89
C ILE A 23 14.86 -5.25 0.88
N LEU A 24 15.65 -5.88 1.74
CA LEU A 24 17.07 -5.60 1.84
C LEU A 24 17.83 -5.98 0.56
N GLU A 25 17.49 -7.11 -0.06
CA GLU A 25 18.06 -7.53 -1.35
C GLU A 25 17.80 -6.49 -2.44
N VAL A 26 16.57 -5.98 -2.56
CA VAL A 26 16.25 -4.92 -3.53
C VAL A 26 17.05 -3.63 -3.26
N LEU A 27 17.14 -3.21 -1.99
CA LEU A 27 17.90 -2.02 -1.61
C LEU A 27 19.40 -2.17 -1.90
N ILE A 28 19.99 -3.33 -1.63
CA ILE A 28 21.43 -3.57 -1.87
C ILE A 28 21.71 -3.70 -3.36
N GLU A 29 20.95 -4.53 -4.07
CA GLU A 29 21.17 -4.84 -5.48
C GLU A 29 20.78 -3.68 -6.41
N GLY A 30 20.05 -2.68 -5.89
CA GLY A 30 19.59 -1.53 -6.69
C GLY A 30 18.62 -1.95 -7.79
N LYS A 31 17.89 -3.06 -7.58
CA LYS A 31 16.83 -3.50 -8.48
C LYS A 31 15.73 -2.46 -8.50
N GLU A 32 15.06 -2.37 -9.65
CA GLU A 32 13.90 -1.50 -9.81
C GLU A 32 12.81 -1.90 -8.80
N LEU A 33 12.25 -0.89 -8.13
CA LEU A 33 11.12 -1.06 -7.21
C LEU A 33 9.89 -1.38 -8.07
N THR A 34 9.50 -2.64 -8.08
CA THR A 34 8.34 -3.12 -8.83
C THR A 34 7.21 -3.50 -7.88
N GLU A 35 5.98 -3.57 -8.40
CA GLU A 35 4.81 -4.05 -7.66
C GLU A 35 4.98 -5.50 -7.14
N ASP A 36 6.04 -6.22 -7.55
CA ASP A 36 6.32 -7.60 -7.14
C ASP A 36 7.04 -7.73 -5.79
N LEU A 37 7.08 -6.68 -4.96
CA LEU A 37 7.52 -6.75 -3.56
C LEU A 37 6.37 -7.21 -2.66
N PRO A 38 6.13 -8.53 -2.47
CA PRO A 38 4.85 -9.03 -1.98
C PRO A 38 4.69 -8.68 -0.51
N PHE A 39 5.78 -8.76 0.25
CA PHE A 39 5.78 -8.39 1.66
C PHE A 39 5.50 -6.91 1.89
N LEU A 40 6.09 -6.03 1.07
CA LEU A 40 5.85 -4.59 1.18
C LEU A 40 4.39 -4.27 0.87
N ASN A 41 3.85 -4.83 -0.21
CA ASN A 41 2.44 -4.67 -0.55
C ASN A 41 1.52 -5.12 0.59
N GLU A 42 1.74 -6.30 1.15
CA GLU A 42 0.87 -6.84 2.19
C GLU A 42 0.92 -6.01 3.48
N ILE A 43 2.11 -5.60 3.95
CA ILE A 43 2.20 -4.77 5.16
C ILE A 43 1.57 -3.39 4.95
N ILE A 44 1.71 -2.80 3.75
CA ILE A 44 1.11 -1.50 3.43
C ILE A 44 -0.42 -1.60 3.35
N LYS A 45 -0.96 -2.63 2.68
CA LYS A 45 -2.40 -2.89 2.63
C LYS A 45 -3.00 -3.08 4.02
N VAL A 46 -2.37 -3.89 4.88
CA VAL A 46 -2.82 -4.09 6.27
C VAL A 46 -2.89 -2.75 7.01
N ARG A 47 -1.86 -1.91 6.87
CA ARG A 47 -1.83 -0.59 7.51
C ARG A 47 -2.88 0.37 6.95
N ALA A 48 -3.18 0.31 5.65
CA ALA A 48 -4.25 1.08 5.02
C ALA A 48 -5.64 0.66 5.52
N ILE A 49 -5.89 -0.64 5.65
CA ILE A 49 -7.13 -1.21 6.21
C ILE A 49 -7.30 -0.81 7.68
N GLN A 50 -6.21 -0.79 8.45
CA GLN A 50 -6.19 -0.37 9.85
C GLN A 50 -6.32 1.15 10.08
N ASP A 51 -6.55 1.93 9.02
CA ASP A 51 -6.79 3.38 9.11
C ASP A 51 -5.65 4.20 9.71
N PHE A 52 -4.41 3.72 9.56
CA PHE A 52 -3.23 4.51 9.91
C PHE A 52 -3.13 5.75 9.02
N THR A 53 -2.61 6.85 9.56
CA THR A 53 -2.23 7.99 8.71
C THR A 53 -1.10 7.57 7.76
N PRO A 54 -0.94 8.21 6.59
CA PRO A 54 0.14 7.86 5.66
C PRO A 54 1.53 7.88 6.33
N SER A 55 1.78 8.89 7.18
CA SER A 55 3.02 8.99 7.96
C SER A 55 3.26 7.79 8.88
N LYS A 56 2.22 7.33 9.61
CA LYS A 56 2.30 6.13 10.46
C LYS A 56 2.44 4.86 9.63
N ALA A 57 1.84 4.82 8.45
CA ALA A 57 1.95 3.68 7.56
C ALA A 57 3.40 3.49 7.06
N MET A 58 4.13 4.58 6.76
CA MET A 58 5.49 4.54 6.22
C MET A 58 6.61 4.52 7.26
N ILE A 59 6.36 4.90 8.51
CA ILE A 59 7.41 5.12 9.53
C ILE A 59 8.41 3.96 9.67
N PHE A 60 7.95 2.71 9.52
CA PHE A 60 8.80 1.53 9.67
C PHE A 60 9.89 1.43 8.59
N ILE A 61 9.65 1.98 7.40
CA ILE A 61 10.64 2.02 6.31
C ILE A 61 11.79 2.95 6.72
N PHE A 62 11.46 4.14 7.23
CA PHE A 62 12.48 5.10 7.70
C PHE A 62 13.25 4.61 8.93
N LEU A 63 12.66 3.76 9.77
CA LEU A 63 13.38 3.14 10.89
C LEU A 63 14.57 2.28 10.44
N LEU A 64 14.57 1.77 9.20
CA LEU A 64 15.70 1.04 8.64
C LEU A 64 16.98 1.88 8.62
N LYS A 65 16.87 3.19 8.35
CA LYS A 65 18.04 4.10 8.38
C LYS A 65 18.71 4.10 9.75
N LYS A 66 17.90 4.16 10.81
CA LYS A 66 18.41 4.10 12.18
C LYS A 66 19.09 2.77 12.47
N VAL A 67 18.44 1.66 12.13
CA VAL A 67 18.99 0.31 12.34
C VAL A 67 20.33 0.14 11.62
N VAL A 68 20.45 0.60 10.38
CA VAL A 68 21.70 0.49 9.61
C VAL A 68 22.81 1.36 10.19
N ARG A 69 22.52 2.60 10.58
CA ARG A 69 23.50 3.49 11.24
C ARG A 69 24.03 2.91 12.54
N GLU A 70 23.15 2.33 13.35
CA GLU A 70 23.53 1.70 14.61
C GLU A 70 24.33 0.41 14.38
N SER A 71 23.94 -0.38 13.37
CA SER A 71 24.61 -1.65 13.05
C SER A 71 26.00 -1.47 12.44
N LEU A 72 26.21 -0.37 11.70
CA LEU A 72 27.46 -0.08 10.98
C LEU A 72 28.28 1.05 11.63
N GLU A 73 28.01 1.40 12.89
CA GLU A 73 28.64 2.58 13.52
C GLU A 73 30.18 2.55 13.45
N LYS A 74 30.78 1.37 13.66
CA LYS A 74 32.24 1.21 13.62
C LYS A 74 32.79 1.38 12.22
N GLU A 75 32.15 0.74 11.24
CA GLU A 75 32.52 0.77 9.83
C GLU A 75 32.38 2.18 9.25
N ILE A 76 31.32 2.90 9.63
CA ILE A 76 31.12 4.31 9.26
C ILE A 76 32.28 5.16 9.75
N ARG A 77 32.70 4.99 11.02
CA ARG A 77 33.80 5.76 11.62
C ARG A 77 35.18 5.39 11.08
N GLN A 78 35.42 4.10 10.84
CA GLN A 78 36.75 3.56 10.50
C GLN A 78 37.02 3.50 8.99
N ASN A 79 36.02 3.13 8.20
CA ASN A 79 36.15 2.89 6.75
C ASN A 79 35.57 4.03 5.91
N GLN A 80 35.11 5.12 6.55
CA GLN A 80 34.55 6.32 5.90
C GLN A 80 33.48 6.02 4.82
N ILE A 81 32.63 5.02 5.06
CA ILE A 81 31.59 4.57 4.11
C ILE A 81 30.38 5.52 3.99
N TYR A 82 30.54 6.80 4.36
CA TYR A 82 29.45 7.79 4.38
C TYR A 82 28.77 7.97 3.01
N GLY A 83 29.54 7.92 1.91
CA GLY A 83 28.98 8.02 0.55
C GLY A 83 28.03 6.86 0.23
N ALA A 84 28.49 5.62 0.44
CA ALA A 84 27.67 4.43 0.23
C ALA A 84 26.46 4.37 1.18
N LEU A 85 26.62 4.84 2.42
CA LEU A 85 25.50 4.96 3.35
C LEU A 85 24.45 5.96 2.87
N LEU A 86 24.87 7.11 2.35
CA LEU A 86 23.95 8.12 1.82
C LEU A 86 23.18 7.59 0.61
N GLU A 87 23.86 6.92 -0.33
CA GLU A 87 23.21 6.27 -1.48
C GLU A 87 22.19 5.21 -1.04
N PHE A 88 22.54 4.41 -0.04
CA PHE A 88 21.62 3.42 0.53
C PHE A 88 20.41 4.08 1.22
N GLU A 89 20.62 5.18 1.94
CA GLU A 89 19.52 5.93 2.56
C GLU A 89 18.60 6.59 1.55
N SER A 90 19.11 7.05 0.40
CA SER A 90 18.28 7.53 -0.71
C SER A 90 17.38 6.42 -1.26
N LYS A 91 17.90 5.19 -1.42
CA LYS A 91 17.07 4.04 -1.83
C LYS A 91 15.96 3.71 -0.82
N ILE A 92 16.20 3.93 0.47
CA ILE A 92 15.15 3.78 1.51
C ILE A 92 14.06 4.85 1.33
N ASP A 93 14.43 6.07 0.95
CA ASP A 93 13.44 7.13 0.66
C ASP A 93 12.61 6.78 -0.57
N ASP A 94 13.24 6.29 -1.63
CA ASP A 94 12.54 5.82 -2.84
C ASP A 94 11.57 4.67 -2.51
N LEU A 95 11.98 3.72 -1.68
CA LEU A 95 11.13 2.64 -1.18
C LEU A 95 9.92 3.17 -0.40
N ALA A 96 10.09 4.23 0.39
CA ALA A 96 9.01 4.84 1.14
C ALA A 96 8.01 5.57 0.24
N LEU A 97 8.48 6.22 -0.83
CA LEU A 97 7.63 6.85 -1.84
C LEU A 97 6.83 5.79 -2.61
N PHE A 98 7.49 4.72 -3.05
CA PHE A 98 6.82 3.61 -3.72
C PHE A 98 5.75 2.95 -2.82
N ALA A 99 6.07 2.72 -1.54
CA ALA A 99 5.12 2.22 -0.57
C ALA A 99 3.94 3.18 -0.33
N PHE A 100 4.17 4.50 -0.43
CA PHE A 100 3.12 5.49 -0.31
C PHE A 100 2.12 5.41 -1.47
N ASP A 101 2.58 5.18 -2.70
CA ASP A 101 1.68 5.00 -3.86
C ASP A 101 0.77 3.79 -3.68
N ILE A 102 1.32 2.67 -3.19
CA ILE A 102 0.54 1.46 -2.85
C ILE A 102 -0.50 1.78 -1.77
N TYR A 103 -0.11 2.54 -0.75
CA TYR A 103 -1.00 2.94 0.33
C TYR A 103 -2.18 3.78 -0.19
N VAL A 104 -1.90 4.80 -1.01
CA VAL A 104 -2.94 5.68 -1.57
C VAL A 104 -3.91 4.89 -2.43
N LYS A 105 -3.40 4.05 -3.35
CA LYS A 105 -4.21 3.17 -4.19
C LYS A 105 -5.13 2.27 -3.36
N CYS A 106 -4.63 1.71 -2.27
CA CYS A 106 -5.44 0.89 -1.36
C CYS A 106 -6.52 1.72 -0.64
N ARG A 107 -6.20 2.94 -0.21
CA ARG A 107 -7.16 3.84 0.46
C ARG A 107 -8.27 4.30 -0.48
N GLU A 108 -7.94 4.62 -1.72
CA GLU A 108 -8.92 4.96 -2.76
C GLU A 108 -9.93 3.83 -2.95
N GLN A 109 -9.44 2.60 -3.14
CA GLN A 109 -10.30 1.42 -3.26
C GLN A 109 -11.21 1.21 -2.04
N ILE A 110 -10.68 1.39 -0.82
CA ILE A 110 -11.47 1.29 0.41
C ILE A 110 -12.58 2.36 0.44
N TYR A 111 -12.29 3.59 0.01
CA TYR A 111 -13.29 4.67 0.01
C TYR A 111 -14.34 4.52 -1.08
N GLU A 112 -13.98 4.02 -2.25
CA GLU A 112 -14.93 3.65 -3.32
C GLU A 112 -15.92 2.60 -2.81
N LEU A 113 -15.40 1.51 -2.22
CA LEU A 113 -16.24 0.45 -1.64
C LEU A 113 -17.19 0.97 -0.56
N LYS A 114 -16.70 1.82 0.34
CA LYS A 114 -17.55 2.45 1.38
C LYS A 114 -18.64 3.32 0.78
N THR A 115 -18.31 4.08 -0.26
CA THR A 115 -19.26 4.97 -0.93
C THR A 115 -20.36 4.19 -1.64
N ASP A 116 -19.99 3.11 -2.34
CA ASP A 116 -20.97 2.27 -3.03
C ASP A 116 -21.86 1.48 -2.06
N GLU A 117 -21.31 1.04 -0.94
CA GLU A 117 -22.10 0.45 0.15
C GLU A 117 -23.12 1.46 0.71
N LEU A 118 -22.69 2.70 0.99
CA LEU A 118 -23.58 3.76 1.46
C LEU A 118 -24.71 4.09 0.47
N LYS A 119 -24.40 4.17 -0.84
CA LYS A 119 -25.41 4.36 -1.89
C LYS A 119 -26.43 3.21 -1.88
N ARG A 120 -25.94 1.96 -1.83
CA ARG A 120 -26.80 0.76 -1.83
C ARG A 120 -27.70 0.70 -0.59
N MET A 121 -27.16 1.02 0.58
CA MET A 121 -27.92 1.10 1.83
C MET A 121 -29.00 2.19 1.75
N THR A 122 -28.63 3.38 1.29
CA THR A 122 -29.54 4.53 1.15
C THR A 122 -30.67 4.23 0.18
N TYR A 123 -30.35 3.68 -0.99
CA TYR A 123 -31.34 3.22 -1.98
C TYR A 123 -32.32 2.20 -1.37
N THR A 124 -31.80 1.21 -0.64
CA THR A 124 -32.60 0.17 0.01
C THR A 124 -33.55 0.76 1.06
N LEU A 125 -33.09 1.73 1.85
CA LEU A 125 -33.90 2.41 2.86
C LEU A 125 -35.01 3.26 2.22
N LEU A 126 -34.69 4.05 1.20
CA LEU A 126 -35.68 4.90 0.50
C LEU A 126 -36.75 4.05 -0.21
N LYS A 127 -36.34 2.93 -0.81
CA LYS A 127 -37.27 1.95 -1.39
C LYS A 127 -38.20 1.35 -0.33
N LYS A 128 -37.67 0.93 0.82
CA LYS A 128 -38.49 0.38 1.92
C LYS A 128 -39.45 1.40 2.53
N ALA A 129 -39.07 2.68 2.54
CA ALA A 129 -39.91 3.77 3.02
C ALA A 129 -40.96 4.25 2.00
N ASN A 130 -41.01 3.63 0.80
CA ASN A 130 -41.86 4.05 -0.31
C ASN A 130 -41.65 5.53 -0.72
N LEU A 131 -40.44 6.06 -0.49
CA LEU A 131 -40.04 7.44 -0.81
C LEU A 131 -39.41 7.56 -2.19
N MET A 132 -39.31 6.46 -2.94
CA MET A 132 -38.87 6.44 -4.33
C MET A 132 -40.10 6.63 -5.23
N TYR A 133 -40.28 7.82 -5.82
CA TYR A 133 -41.15 7.95 -6.99
C TYR A 133 -40.41 7.33 -8.18
N GLU A 134 -40.94 6.25 -8.74
CA GLU A 134 -40.50 5.76 -10.04
C GLU A 134 -40.84 6.86 -11.06
N ILE A 135 -39.83 7.58 -11.56
CA ILE A 135 -40.00 8.41 -12.76
C ILE A 135 -40.23 7.39 -13.88
N PRO A 136 -41.40 7.35 -14.53
CA PRO A 136 -41.61 6.45 -15.65
C PRO A 136 -40.58 6.83 -16.70
N ALA A 137 -39.81 5.84 -17.17
CA ALA A 137 -38.97 6.00 -18.34
C ALA A 137 -39.89 6.25 -19.54
N GLN A 138 -40.28 7.50 -19.76
CA GLN A 138 -40.82 7.92 -21.05
C GLN A 138 -39.65 7.84 -22.02
N GLU A 139 -39.72 6.85 -22.90
CA GLU A 139 -38.86 6.72 -24.07
C GLU A 139 -38.81 8.09 -24.76
N PHE A 140 -37.66 8.75 -24.68
CA PHE A 140 -37.38 9.90 -25.52
C PHE A 140 -37.19 9.37 -26.94
N GLU A 141 -38.29 9.13 -27.66
CA GLU A 141 -38.27 9.07 -29.11
C GLU A 141 -37.90 10.46 -29.62
N VAL A 142 -36.60 10.67 -29.85
CA VAL A 142 -36.14 11.78 -30.67
C VAL A 142 -36.59 11.48 -32.10
N LYS A 143 -37.74 12.03 -32.49
CA LYS A 143 -38.11 12.14 -33.90
C LYS A 143 -37.15 13.13 -34.55
N ASP A 144 -36.17 12.58 -35.25
CA ASP A 144 -35.35 13.31 -36.20
C ASP A 144 -36.24 13.76 -37.36
N GLN A 145 -36.90 14.92 -37.21
CA GLN A 145 -37.50 15.62 -38.33
C GLN A 145 -36.38 16.32 -39.09
N GLY A 146 -35.85 15.60 -40.08
CA GLY A 146 -35.02 16.18 -41.12
C GLY A 146 -35.73 17.38 -41.75
N CYS A 147 -35.17 18.56 -41.52
CA CYS A 147 -35.58 19.78 -42.21
C CYS A 147 -34.91 19.79 -43.58
N ASN A 148 -35.62 19.26 -44.58
CA ASN A 148 -35.39 19.60 -45.99
C ASN A 148 -36.04 20.96 -46.26
N SER A 149 -35.23 21.98 -46.55
CA SER A 149 -35.43 23.01 -47.60
C SER A 149 -34.30 24.04 -47.54
#